data_AF-A0A078HKN3-F1
#
_entry.id   AF-A0A078HKN3-F1
#
_cell.length_a   1.000
_cell.length_b   1.000
_cell.length_c   1.000
_cell.angle_alpha   90.00
_cell.angle_beta   90.00
_cell.angle_gamma   90.00
#
_symmetry.space_group_name_H-M   'P 1'
#
loop_
_entity.id
_entity.type
_entity.pdbx_description
1 polymer ?
#
loop_
_entity_poly.entity_id
_entity_poly.type
_entity_poly.pdbx_seq_one_letter_code
_entity_poly.pdbx_strand_id
1 'polypeptide(L)'
;MPGVHVDGMDVLKVREVAKEAVSRARRGEGPTLVECETYRFRGHSLADPDELRDAAEKAKYAARDPITALKKYLIENKLANEGELKTIEKKIDDLVEEAVEFADASPQPGRSQLLENVFADPKGFGIGPDGRYMCEDPKFTEGTAQV
;
A
#
# COMPACT_ATOMS: atom_id res chain seq x y z
N MET A 1 2.13 22.90 -13.13
CA MET A 1 1.40 22.01 -12.19
C MET A 1 1.47 22.65 -10.81
N PRO A 2 0.34 22.85 -10.10
CA PRO A 2 0.34 23.33 -8.72
C PRO A 2 0.91 22.28 -7.75
N GLY A 3 1.55 22.75 -6.68
CA GLY A 3 2.05 21.94 -5.57
C GLY A 3 1.43 22.39 -4.25
N VAL A 4 1.04 21.45 -3.40
CA VAL A 4 0.48 21.71 -2.07
C VAL A 4 1.23 20.87 -1.05
N HIS A 5 1.71 21.52 0.00
CA HIS A 5 2.29 20.86 1.17
C HIS A 5 1.20 20.68 2.23
N VAL A 6 1.10 19.49 2.82
CA VAL A 6 0.12 19.15 3.85
C VAL A 6 0.74 18.34 4.98
N ASP A 7 0.28 18.59 6.19
CA ASP A 7 0.62 17.77 7.36
C ASP A 7 0.06 16.35 7.17
N GLY A 8 0.93 15.41 6.82
CA GLY A 8 0.59 14.02 6.56
C GLY A 8 0.24 13.21 7.81
N MET A 9 0.39 13.80 9.00
CA MET A 9 -0.06 13.21 10.28
C MET A 9 -1.50 13.60 10.64
N ASP A 10 -2.16 14.44 9.82
CA ASP A 10 -3.56 14.85 9.99
C ASP A 10 -4.42 14.34 8.82
N VAL A 11 -5.13 13.24 9.07
CA VAL A 11 -5.97 12.58 8.06
C VAL A 11 -7.07 13.48 7.49
N LEU A 12 -7.57 14.45 8.27
CA LEU A 12 -8.63 15.34 7.81
C LEU A 12 -8.08 16.37 6.83
N LYS A 13 -6.91 16.96 7.12
CA LYS A 13 -6.22 17.86 6.18
C LYS A 13 -5.82 17.15 4.90
N VAL A 14 -5.25 15.95 5.00
CA VAL A 14 -4.89 15.14 3.83
C VAL A 14 -6.14 14.87 2.97
N ARG A 15 -7.27 14.51 3.60
CA ARG A 15 -8.55 14.30 2.90
C ARG A 15 -9.04 15.56 2.19
N GLU A 16 -8.96 16.72 2.82
CA GLU A 16 -9.39 17.99 2.22
C GLU A 16 -8.55 18.36 0.99
N VAL A 17 -7.21 18.30 1.11
CA VAL A 17 -6.30 18.59 -0.01
C VAL A 17 -6.48 17.58 -1.14
N ALA A 18 -6.58 16.29 -0.81
CA ALA A 18 -6.82 15.24 -1.81
C ALA A 18 -8.15 15.44 -2.55
N LYS A 19 -9.22 15.82 -1.84
CA LYS A 19 -10.53 16.11 -2.46
C LYS A 19 -10.43 17.21 -3.51
N GLU A 20 -9.74 18.31 -3.23
CA GLU A 20 -9.59 19.38 -4.22
C GLU A 20 -8.68 18.97 -5.36
N ALA A 21 -7.54 18.32 -5.08
CA ALA A 21 -6.63 17.83 -6.12
C ALA A 21 -7.34 16.89 -7.11
N VAL A 22 -8.16 15.96 -6.59
CA VAL A 22 -8.96 15.05 -7.41
C VAL A 22 -10.06 15.79 -8.17
N SER A 23 -10.76 16.73 -7.52
CA SER A 23 -11.80 17.54 -8.16
C SER A 23 -11.23 18.35 -9.33
N ARG A 24 -10.09 19.00 -9.12
CA ARG A 24 -9.34 19.74 -10.15
C ARG A 24 -8.97 18.87 -11.35
N ALA A 25 -8.42 17.69 -11.10
CA ALA A 25 -8.09 16.74 -12.17
C ALA A 25 -9.34 16.33 -12.95
N ARG A 26 -10.47 16.06 -12.27
CA ARG A 26 -11.75 15.71 -12.91
C ARG A 26 -12.36 16.85 -13.72
N ARG A 27 -12.11 18.11 -13.35
CA ARG A 27 -12.52 19.31 -14.13
C ARG A 27 -11.64 19.55 -15.37
N GLY A 28 -10.63 18.72 -15.62
CA GLY A 28 -9.74 18.86 -16.77
C GLY A 28 -8.66 19.93 -16.59
N GLU A 29 -8.47 20.44 -15.37
CA GLU A 29 -7.49 21.49 -15.08
C GLU A 29 -6.05 20.96 -14.95
N GLY A 30 -5.86 19.65 -15.13
CA GLY A 30 -4.55 18.98 -15.09
C GLY A 30 -4.15 18.47 -13.70
N PRO A 31 -2.91 17.98 -13.56
CA PRO A 31 -2.44 17.33 -12.32
C PRO A 31 -2.13 18.34 -11.22
N THR A 32 -2.04 17.85 -9.98
CA THR A 32 -1.59 18.56 -8.77
C THR A 32 -0.59 17.69 -8.02
N LEU A 33 0.52 18.26 -7.55
CA LEU A 33 1.43 17.59 -6.62
C LEU A 33 0.96 17.84 -5.18
N VAL A 34 0.83 16.79 -4.38
CA VAL A 34 0.52 16.89 -2.95
C VAL A 34 1.65 16.24 -2.17
N GLU A 35 2.39 17.04 -1.40
CA GLU A 35 3.42 16.57 -0.48
C GLU A 35 2.82 16.39 0.91
N CYS A 36 2.68 15.14 1.35
CA CYS A 36 2.22 14.81 2.69
C CYS A 36 3.44 14.60 3.61
N GLU A 37 3.73 15.55 4.48
CA GLU A 37 4.82 15.41 5.47
C GLU A 37 4.42 14.39 6.55
N THR A 38 4.99 13.19 6.51
CA THR A 38 4.63 12.08 7.41
C THR A 38 5.87 11.38 7.97
N TYR A 39 5.68 10.33 8.75
CA TYR A 39 6.74 9.63 9.46
C TYR A 39 6.61 8.11 9.45
N ARG A 40 7.72 7.40 9.17
CA ARG A 40 7.81 5.94 9.37
C ARG A 40 8.28 5.62 10.79
N PHE A 41 7.51 4.84 11.53
CA PHE A 41 7.90 4.49 12.91
C PHE A 41 8.94 3.38 13.00
N ARG A 42 9.07 2.55 11.96
CA ARG A 42 10.09 1.49 11.86
C ARG A 42 11.19 1.90 10.88
N GLY A 43 12.24 1.06 10.81
CA GLY A 43 13.31 1.14 9.82
C GLY A 43 12.79 1.18 8.37
N HIS A 44 13.70 1.37 7.42
CA HIS A 44 13.34 1.33 5.99
C HIS A 44 12.74 -0.02 5.57
N SER A 45 13.21 -1.11 6.17
CA SER A 45 12.74 -2.49 5.93
C SER A 45 12.97 -3.35 7.17
N LEU A 46 12.59 -4.63 7.12
CA LEU A 46 12.91 -5.61 8.17
C LEU A 46 14.43 -5.80 8.39
N ALA A 47 15.25 -5.51 7.38
CA ALA A 47 16.70 -5.61 7.47
C ALA A 47 17.37 -4.34 8.01
N ASP A 48 16.64 -3.22 8.14
CA ASP A 48 17.16 -1.96 8.65
C ASP A 48 16.80 -1.80 10.13
N PRO A 49 17.78 -1.87 11.05
CA PRO A 49 17.56 -1.76 12.49
C PRO A 49 17.22 -0.34 12.95
N ASP A 50 17.24 0.66 12.06
CA ASP A 50 16.82 2.04 12.35
C ASP A 50 17.73 2.84 13.31
N GLU A 51 19.03 2.57 13.24
CA GLU A 51 20.02 3.13 14.18
C GLU A 51 20.47 4.55 13.84
N LEU A 52 20.29 4.99 12.59
CA LEU A 52 20.81 6.28 12.11
C LEU A 52 19.90 7.49 12.43
N ARG A 53 18.70 7.26 12.97
CA ARG A 53 17.73 8.33 13.25
C ARG A 53 17.73 8.73 14.71
N ASP A 54 17.67 10.04 14.93
CA ASP A 54 17.62 10.64 16.26
C ASP A 54 16.40 10.17 17.05
N ALA A 55 16.60 9.81 18.32
CA ALA A 55 15.55 9.29 19.18
C ALA A 55 14.50 10.36 19.56
N ALA A 56 14.90 11.63 19.69
CA ALA A 56 13.99 12.73 19.98
C ALA A 56 13.11 13.05 18.77
N GLU A 57 13.66 12.95 17.55
CA GLU A 57 12.85 13.03 16.31
C GLU A 57 11.76 11.95 16.30
N LYS A 58 12.14 10.69 16.56
CA LYS A 58 11.18 9.57 16.63
C LYS A 58 10.10 9.81 17.68
N ALA A 59 10.49 10.25 18.89
CA ALA A 59 9.54 10.55 19.96
C ALA A 59 8.57 11.69 19.59
N LYS A 60 9.07 12.75 18.92
CA LYS A 60 8.25 13.87 18.44
C LYS A 60 7.15 13.39 17.50
N TYR A 61 7.47 12.54 16.53
CA TYR A 61 6.47 12.04 15.59
C TYR A 61 5.57 10.94 16.17
N ALA A 62 6.08 10.10 17.08
CA ALA A 62 5.26 9.12 17.80
C ALA A 62 4.15 9.81 18.64
N ALA A 63 4.45 10.96 19.26
CA ALA A 63 3.45 11.76 19.97
C ALA A 63 2.38 12.38 19.05
N ARG A 64 2.61 12.38 17.73
CA ARG A 64 1.70 12.89 16.69
C ARG A 64 1.02 11.76 15.92
N ASP A 65 0.95 10.55 16.47
CA ASP A 65 0.33 9.41 15.81
C ASP A 65 -1.08 9.75 15.25
N PRO A 66 -1.32 9.53 13.94
CA PRO A 66 -2.54 9.97 13.28
C PRO A 66 -3.79 9.21 13.74
N ILE A 67 -3.64 7.94 14.17
CA ILE A 67 -4.74 7.13 14.70
C ILE A 67 -5.15 7.68 16.07
N THR A 68 -4.18 7.97 16.92
CA THR A 68 -4.43 8.55 18.25
C THR A 68 -5.04 9.94 18.14
N ALA A 69 -4.52 10.78 17.23
CA ALA A 69 -5.06 12.11 16.97
C ALA A 69 -6.51 12.06 16.46
N LEU A 70 -6.81 11.18 15.50
CA LEU A 70 -8.18 11.01 15.00
C LEU A 70 -9.12 10.47 16.08
N LYS A 71 -8.69 9.49 16.88
CA LYS A 71 -9.46 8.96 18.02
C LYS A 71 -9.87 10.08 18.98
N LYS A 72 -8.92 10.94 19.35
CA LYS A 72 -9.18 12.11 20.20
C LYS A 72 -10.21 13.05 19.55
N TYR A 73 -10.02 13.39 18.28
CA TYR A 73 -10.96 14.23 17.54
C TYR A 73 -12.39 13.66 17.53
N LEU A 74 -12.55 12.35 17.28
CA LEU A 74 -13.86 11.69 17.24
C LEU A 74 -14.57 11.76 18.60
N ILE A 75 -13.85 11.53 19.69
CA ILE A 75 -14.39 11.58 21.06
C ILE A 75 -14.78 13.02 21.45
N GLU A 76 -13.88 13.98 21.23
CA GLU A 76 -14.12 15.40 21.55
C GLU A 76 -15.32 15.98 20.79
N ASN A 77 -15.54 15.52 19.56
CA ASN A 77 -16.67 15.94 18.73
C ASN A 77 -17.91 15.05 18.86
N LYS A 78 -17.91 14.07 19.79
CA LYS A 78 -19.04 13.15 20.03
C LYS A 78 -19.47 12.37 18.78
N LEU A 79 -18.53 12.07 17.90
CA LEU A 79 -18.75 11.30 16.68
C LEU A 79 -18.64 9.78 16.92
N ALA A 80 -17.93 9.39 17.97
CA ALA A 80 -17.86 8.03 18.49
C ALA A 80 -17.52 8.06 19.98
N ASN A 81 -17.82 6.98 20.68
CA ASN A 81 -17.40 6.77 22.07
C ASN A 81 -16.27 5.73 22.18
N GLU A 82 -15.63 5.64 23.36
CA GLU A 82 -14.52 4.70 23.58
C GLU A 82 -14.90 3.23 23.36
N GLY A 83 -16.13 2.84 23.72
CA GLY A 83 -16.60 1.47 23.57
C GLY A 83 -16.76 1.07 22.11
N GLU A 84 -17.26 1.97 21.28
CA GLU A 84 -17.36 1.79 19.83
C GLU A 84 -15.97 1.64 19.19
N LEU A 85 -15.03 2.51 19.56
CA LEU A 85 -13.66 2.46 19.02
C LEU A 85 -12.93 1.19 19.45
N LYS A 86 -13.05 0.77 20.72
CA LYS A 86 -12.50 -0.52 21.19
C LYS A 86 -13.11 -1.72 20.46
N THR A 87 -14.40 -1.65 20.13
CA THR A 87 -15.07 -2.70 19.36
C THR A 87 -14.52 -2.77 17.93
N ILE A 88 -14.19 -1.63 17.32
CA ILE A 88 -13.54 -1.58 16.01
C ILE A 88 -12.11 -2.14 16.10
N GLU A 89 -11.31 -1.70 17.08
CA GLU A 89 -9.95 -2.19 17.32
C GLU A 89 -9.94 -3.73 17.40
N LYS A 90 -10.80 -4.31 18.25
CA LYS A 90 -10.92 -5.77 18.37
C LYS A 90 -11.28 -6.46 17.05
N LYS A 91 -12.25 -5.93 16.30
CA LYS A 91 -12.66 -6.51 15.02
C LYS A 91 -11.52 -6.51 14.00
N ILE A 92 -10.67 -5.48 14.03
CA ILE A 92 -9.51 -5.40 13.14
C ILE A 92 -8.43 -6.39 13.59
N ASP A 93 -8.21 -6.55 14.90
CA ASP A 93 -7.28 -7.56 15.42
C ASP A 93 -7.69 -8.98 14.98
N ASP A 94 -8.97 -9.34 15.20
CA ASP A 94 -9.52 -10.64 14.80
C ASP A 94 -9.37 -10.86 13.26
N LEU A 95 -9.61 -9.83 12.44
CA LEU A 95 -9.48 -9.91 10.99
C LEU A 95 -8.02 -10.07 10.53
N VAL A 96 -7.09 -9.39 11.19
CA VAL A 96 -5.65 -9.50 10.88
C VAL A 96 -5.14 -10.89 11.26
N GLU A 97 -5.57 -11.44 12.39
CA GLU A 97 -5.23 -12.81 12.81
C GLU A 97 -5.72 -13.84 11.80
N GLU A 98 -6.99 -13.77 11.39
CA GLU A 98 -7.54 -14.65 10.34
C GLU A 98 -6.77 -14.54 9.02
N ALA A 99 -6.39 -13.33 8.60
CA ALA A 99 -5.63 -13.11 7.38
C ALA A 99 -4.21 -13.71 7.46
N VAL A 100 -3.55 -13.64 8.62
CA VAL A 100 -2.24 -14.25 8.85
C VAL A 100 -2.34 -15.77 8.84
N GLU A 101 -3.32 -16.35 9.54
CA GLU A 101 -3.55 -17.80 9.53
C GLU A 101 -3.81 -18.34 8.12
N PHE A 102 -4.63 -17.63 7.34
CA PHE A 102 -4.88 -17.97 5.94
C PHE A 102 -3.59 -17.90 5.10
N ALA A 103 -2.77 -16.86 5.28
CA ALA A 103 -1.52 -16.69 4.55
C ALA A 103 -0.51 -17.81 4.89
N ASP A 104 -0.38 -18.18 6.16
CA ASP A 104 0.54 -19.22 6.62
C ASP A 104 0.08 -20.63 6.19
N ALA A 105 -1.23 -20.89 6.18
CA ALA A 105 -1.80 -22.15 5.74
C ALA A 105 -1.87 -22.31 4.21
N SER A 106 -1.70 -21.21 3.46
CA SER A 106 -1.79 -21.22 2.01
C SER A 106 -0.62 -22.01 1.39
N PRO A 107 -0.89 -22.92 0.44
CA PRO A 107 0.17 -23.65 -0.23
C PRO A 107 1.04 -22.71 -1.06
N GLN A 108 2.34 -23.01 -1.13
CA GLN A 108 3.23 -22.35 -2.07
C GLN A 108 2.77 -22.58 -3.52
N PRO A 109 2.93 -21.61 -4.42
CA PRO A 109 2.57 -21.78 -5.81
C PRO A 109 3.35 -22.94 -6.44
N GLY A 110 2.67 -23.71 -7.27
CA GLY A 110 3.28 -24.82 -7.98
C GLY A 110 4.32 -24.32 -8.98
N ARG A 111 5.37 -25.12 -9.23
CA ARG A 111 6.41 -24.77 -10.22
C ARG A 111 5.83 -24.46 -11.61
N SER A 112 4.72 -25.07 -11.99
CA SER A 112 4.02 -24.80 -13.26
C SER A 112 3.65 -23.33 -13.44
N GLN A 113 3.42 -22.60 -12.34
CA GLN A 113 3.02 -21.20 -12.37
C GLN A 113 4.19 -20.22 -12.57
N LEU A 114 5.43 -20.71 -12.61
CA LEU A 114 6.63 -19.87 -12.70
C LEU A 114 6.62 -18.90 -13.89
N LEU A 115 5.99 -19.28 -15.00
CA LEU A 115 5.93 -18.49 -16.24
C LEU A 115 4.55 -17.87 -16.50
N GLU A 116 3.61 -18.04 -15.57
CA GLU A 116 2.31 -17.37 -15.66
C GLU A 116 2.51 -15.85 -15.53
N ASN A 117 1.67 -15.08 -16.23
CA ASN A 117 1.63 -13.61 -16.19
C ASN A 117 2.88 -12.87 -16.72
N VAL A 118 3.80 -13.56 -17.40
CA VAL A 118 4.87 -12.89 -18.17
C VAL A 118 4.29 -12.12 -19.37
N PHE A 119 3.28 -12.71 -20.02
CA PHE A 119 2.52 -12.08 -21.11
C PHE A 119 1.02 -12.17 -20.84
N ALA A 120 0.28 -11.15 -21.29
CA ALA A 120 -1.18 -11.11 -21.16
C ALA A 120 -1.90 -12.16 -22.03
N ASP A 121 -1.38 -12.43 -23.23
CA ASP A 121 -1.74 -13.59 -24.05
C ASP A 121 -0.50 -14.46 -24.20
N PRO A 122 -0.38 -15.54 -23.43
CA PRO A 122 0.83 -16.34 -23.45
C PRO A 122 1.03 -17.12 -24.75
N LYS A 123 0.04 -17.27 -25.64
CA LYS A 123 0.14 -18.09 -26.88
C LYS A 123 0.99 -19.37 -26.71
N GLY A 124 0.66 -20.16 -25.71
CA GLY A 124 1.37 -21.42 -25.40
C GLY A 124 2.78 -21.25 -24.81
N PHE A 125 3.17 -20.05 -24.36
CA PHE A 125 4.34 -19.80 -23.53
C PHE A 125 4.08 -20.26 -22.10
N GLY A 126 4.86 -21.22 -21.63
CA GLY A 126 4.67 -21.77 -20.28
C GLY A 126 5.55 -22.98 -19.99
N ILE A 127 5.20 -23.70 -18.93
CA ILE A 127 5.82 -24.99 -18.59
C ILE A 127 4.82 -26.08 -18.96
N GLY A 128 5.21 -26.94 -19.89
CA GLY A 128 4.40 -28.07 -20.33
C GLY A 128 4.23 -29.13 -19.24
N PRO A 129 3.29 -30.08 -19.41
CA PRO A 129 3.08 -31.19 -18.47
C PRO A 129 4.33 -32.07 -18.23
N ASP A 130 5.29 -32.04 -19.15
CA ASP A 130 6.60 -32.72 -19.06
C ASP A 130 7.65 -31.92 -18.26
N GLY A 131 7.28 -30.74 -17.74
CA GLY A 131 8.15 -29.84 -17.00
C GLY A 131 9.12 -29.02 -17.85
N ARG A 132 9.00 -29.07 -19.19
CA ARG A 132 9.85 -28.30 -20.12
C ARG A 132 9.19 -26.99 -20.51
N TYR A 133 10.02 -26.03 -20.94
CA TYR A 133 9.52 -24.81 -21.54
C TYR A 133 8.75 -25.12 -22.83
N MET A 134 7.57 -24.55 -22.95
CA MET A 134 6.72 -24.61 -24.12
C MET A 134 6.57 -23.19 -24.68
N CYS A 135 6.60 -23.08 -26.01
CA CYS A 135 6.18 -21.88 -26.72
C CYS A 135 5.57 -22.33 -28.04
N GLU A 136 4.28 -22.08 -28.24
CA GLU A 136 3.55 -22.52 -29.43
C GLU A 136 3.65 -21.53 -30.58
N ASP A 137 4.13 -20.32 -30.35
CA ASP A 137 4.44 -19.33 -31.38
C ASP A 137 5.91 -19.45 -31.80
N PRO A 138 6.23 -20.03 -32.99
CA PRO A 138 7.60 -20.19 -33.44
C PRO A 138 8.32 -18.85 -33.65
N LYS A 139 7.56 -17.75 -33.79
CA LYS A 139 8.10 -16.39 -33.96
C LYS A 139 8.35 -15.69 -32.64
N PHE A 140 7.99 -16.30 -31.52
CA PHE A 140 8.18 -15.71 -30.19
C PHE A 140 9.67 -15.42 -29.89
N THR A 141 10.58 -16.27 -30.38
CA THR A 141 12.03 -16.08 -30.24
C THR A 141 12.62 -15.12 -31.28
N GLU A 142 11.85 -14.70 -32.29
CA GLU A 142 12.31 -13.79 -33.34
C GLU A 142 12.40 -12.33 -32.87
N GLY A 143 11.93 -12.03 -31.65
CA GLY A 143 11.98 -10.70 -31.03
C GLY A 143 10.94 -9.75 -31.63
N THR A 144 10.22 -9.03 -30.78
CA THR A 144 9.25 -8.01 -31.22
C THR A 144 9.87 -6.65 -31.50
N ALA A 145 11.18 -6.49 -31.25
CA ALA A 145 11.90 -5.26 -31.53
C ALA A 145 12.22 -5.16 -33.04
N GLN A 146 11.34 -4.51 -33.78
CA GLN A 146 11.77 -3.83 -35.01
C GLN A 146 12.53 -2.57 -34.58
N VAL A 147 13.85 -2.56 -34.81
CA VAL A 147 14.66 -1.33 -34.76
C VAL A 147 14.56 -0.65 -36.12
#